data_AF-A0A7C1BK87-F1
#
_entry.id   AF-A0A7C1BK87-F1
#
_cell.length_a   1.000
_cell.length_b   1.000
_cell.length_c   1.000
_cell.angle_alpha   90.00
_cell.angle_beta   90.00
_cell.angle_gamma   90.00
#
_symmetry.space_group_name_H-M   'P 1'
#
loop_
_entity.id
_entity.type
_entity.pdbx_description
1 polymer ?
#
loop_
_entity_poly.entity_id
_entity_poly.type
_entity_poly.pdbx_seq_one_letter_code
_entity_poly.pdbx_strand_id
1 'polypeptide(L)'
;MRVLRSTIILALAVILLPGIPSVSCPPTGSHIGVVLREHIVAEEAVGRLRDIGVDAWESTIVHRTVDGGEVSFKTVVFRLGIWLPAGPMSPMPIEATARIYPGINYSALKTNTTLEGSAKPLECAIALLLKAGVIHLPPDPSNYMVTEGNFMPADAVIEWARMEHGVELEQMGFRCGPSHANIMVNGFEADDEIGVVANSIDRELSLPVLDGFLHERGLTYRLYT
;
A
#
# COMPACT_ATOMS: atom_id res chain seq x y z
N MET A 1 -53.11 13.20 15.88
CA MET A 1 -52.56 12.96 14.51
C MET A 1 -51.17 13.56 14.25
N ARG A 2 -50.70 14.61 14.95
CA ARG A 2 -49.34 15.17 14.74
C ARG A 2 -48.20 14.24 15.19
N VAL A 3 -48.37 13.53 16.32
CA VAL A 3 -47.32 12.64 16.88
C VAL A 3 -47.01 11.45 15.97
N LEU A 4 -48.03 10.85 15.34
CA LEU A 4 -47.88 9.70 14.44
C LEU A 4 -47.07 10.03 13.18
N ARG A 5 -47.15 11.28 12.68
CA ARG A 5 -46.36 11.74 11.53
C ARG A 5 -44.87 11.88 11.88
N SER A 6 -44.55 12.36 13.08
CA SER A 6 -43.15 12.54 13.51
C SER A 6 -42.43 11.21 13.74
N THR A 7 -43.14 10.19 14.24
CA THR A 7 -42.56 8.85 14.45
C THR A 7 -42.28 8.13 13.13
N ILE A 8 -43.16 8.28 12.14
CA ILE A 8 -42.96 7.70 10.80
C ILE A 8 -41.78 8.36 10.09
N ILE A 9 -41.60 9.68 10.19
CA ILE A 9 -40.46 10.39 9.59
C ILE A 9 -39.14 9.97 10.24
N LEU A 10 -39.10 9.83 11.57
CA LEU A 10 -37.90 9.39 12.28
C LEU A 10 -37.57 7.92 11.96
N ALA A 11 -38.58 7.05 11.89
CA ALA A 11 -38.41 5.66 11.48
C ALA A 11 -37.91 5.55 10.03
N LEU A 12 -38.43 6.38 9.11
CA LEU A 12 -37.96 6.42 7.73
C LEU A 12 -36.50 6.91 7.64
N ALA A 13 -36.13 7.92 8.43
CA ALA A 13 -34.76 8.43 8.48
C ALA A 13 -33.77 7.37 8.99
N VAL A 14 -34.16 6.59 10.00
CA VAL A 14 -33.35 5.47 10.53
C VAL A 14 -33.26 4.30 9.55
N ILE A 15 -34.33 4.02 8.78
CA ILE A 15 -34.34 2.97 7.75
C ILE A 15 -33.52 3.36 6.52
N LEU A 16 -33.38 4.66 6.22
CA LEU A 16 -32.60 5.18 5.08
C LEU A 16 -31.12 5.43 5.41
N LEU A 17 -30.72 5.35 6.68
CA LEU A 17 -29.33 5.50 7.13
C LEU A 17 -28.32 4.43 6.64
N PRO A 18 -28.69 3.16 6.32
CA PRO A 18 -27.71 2.18 5.84
C PRO A 18 -27.40 2.32 4.34
N GLY A 19 -27.95 3.32 3.65
CA GLY A 19 -27.77 3.53 2.21
C GLY A 19 -26.63 4.48 1.83
N ILE A 20 -25.85 4.99 2.78
CA ILE A 20 -24.66 5.77 2.44
C ILE A 20 -23.61 4.77 1.96
N PRO A 21 -23.18 4.79 0.69
CA PRO A 21 -22.11 3.92 0.23
C PRO A 21 -20.88 4.22 1.09
N SER A 22 -20.54 3.29 1.99
CA SER A 22 -19.23 3.29 2.61
C SER A 22 -18.25 3.10 1.47
N VAL A 23 -17.49 4.14 1.15
CA VAL A 23 -16.32 4.03 0.28
C VAL A 23 -15.46 2.95 0.93
N SER A 24 -15.44 1.78 0.32
CA SER A 24 -14.83 0.57 0.87
C SER A 24 -13.33 0.82 0.97
N CYS A 25 -12.82 1.12 2.17
CA CYS A 25 -11.37 1.19 2.35
C CYS A 25 -10.79 -0.21 2.20
N PRO A 26 -9.61 -0.35 1.59
CA PRO A 26 -8.86 -1.58 1.68
C PRO A 26 -8.59 -1.89 3.18
N PRO A 27 -8.80 -3.14 3.62
CA PRO A 27 -8.81 -3.54 5.03
C PRO A 27 -7.45 -3.56 5.74
N THR A 28 -6.45 -2.89 5.16
CA THR A 28 -5.10 -2.77 5.74
C THR A 28 -5.11 -1.76 6.89
N GLY A 29 -6.02 -0.77 6.85
CA GLY A 29 -6.34 0.09 7.98
C GLY A 29 -5.26 1.08 8.41
N SER A 30 -4.02 0.98 7.91
CA SER A 30 -2.93 1.94 8.14
C SER A 30 -2.10 2.14 6.87
N HIS A 31 -1.30 3.21 6.86
CA HIS A 31 -0.33 3.51 5.81
C HIS A 31 1.06 3.64 6.40
N ILE A 32 2.08 3.34 5.58
CA ILE A 32 3.46 3.67 5.92
C ILE A 32 4.12 4.30 4.69
N GLY A 33 4.99 5.27 4.92
CA GLY A 33 5.73 5.90 3.83
C GLY A 33 7.01 6.58 4.30
N VAL A 34 7.70 7.19 3.34
CA VAL A 34 8.94 7.92 3.57
C VAL A 34 9.11 8.99 2.49
N VAL A 35 9.71 10.12 2.88
CA VAL A 35 10.13 11.16 1.93
C VAL A 35 11.57 10.89 1.50
N LEU A 36 11.77 10.82 0.19
CA LEU A 36 13.03 10.58 -0.49
C LEU A 36 13.60 11.92 -0.96
N ARG A 37 14.91 12.14 -0.75
CA ARG A 37 15.62 13.33 -1.24
C ARG A 37 16.20 13.10 -2.64
N GLU A 38 15.36 12.65 -3.55
CA GLU A 38 15.76 12.31 -4.91
C GLU A 38 14.68 12.75 -5.91
N HIS A 39 15.14 13.21 -7.07
CA HIS A 39 14.29 13.50 -8.22
C HIS A 39 13.84 12.18 -8.86
N ILE A 40 12.53 11.98 -8.99
CA ILE A 40 11.96 10.83 -9.69
C ILE A 40 11.08 11.32 -10.84
N VAL A 41 11.42 10.90 -12.06
CA VAL A 41 10.58 11.14 -13.24
C VAL A 41 9.58 10.00 -13.36
N ALA A 42 8.28 10.33 -13.38
CA ALA A 42 7.20 9.34 -13.35
C ALA A 42 7.29 8.32 -14.50
N GLU A 43 7.48 8.79 -15.73
CA GLU A 43 7.53 7.96 -16.93
C GLU A 43 8.72 7.00 -16.90
N GLU A 44 9.91 7.51 -16.53
CA GLU A 44 11.11 6.68 -16.37
C GLU A 44 10.93 5.63 -15.27
N ALA A 45 10.31 6.00 -14.14
CA ALA A 45 10.09 5.09 -13.04
C ALA A 45 9.15 3.94 -13.43
N VAL A 46 8.06 4.24 -14.16
CA VAL A 46 7.17 3.23 -14.73
C VAL A 46 7.92 2.31 -15.69
N GLY A 47 8.73 2.87 -16.60
CA GLY A 47 9.55 2.08 -17.54
C GLY A 47 10.48 1.12 -16.81
N ARG A 48 11.30 1.64 -15.89
CA ARG A 48 12.28 0.86 -15.12
C ARG A 48 11.64 -0.24 -14.27
N LEU A 49 10.49 0.02 -13.65
CA LEU A 49 9.74 -1.00 -12.89
C LEU A 49 9.23 -2.12 -13.81
N ARG A 50 8.67 -1.76 -14.97
CA ARG A 50 8.20 -2.75 -15.96
C ARG A 50 9.33 -3.58 -16.53
N ASP A 51 10.51 -2.99 -16.74
CA ASP A 51 11.70 -3.70 -17.24
C ASP A 51 12.15 -4.84 -16.31
N ILE A 52 11.88 -4.73 -15.01
CA ILE A 52 12.15 -5.79 -14.03
C ILE A 52 10.94 -6.70 -13.76
N GLY A 53 9.86 -6.57 -14.55
CA GLY A 53 8.66 -7.39 -14.47
C GLY A 53 7.62 -6.94 -13.44
N VAL A 54 7.73 -5.72 -12.91
CA VAL A 54 6.74 -5.16 -11.97
C VAL A 54 5.63 -4.44 -12.74
N ASP A 55 4.38 -4.80 -12.46
CA ASP A 55 3.23 -4.05 -12.99
C ASP A 55 3.17 -2.66 -12.36
N ALA A 56 3.28 -1.63 -13.19
CA ALA A 56 3.36 -0.24 -12.79
C ALA A 56 2.64 0.67 -13.80
N TRP A 57 2.03 1.76 -13.33
CA TRP A 57 1.31 2.73 -14.17
C TRP A 57 1.28 4.13 -13.54
N GLU A 58 1.01 5.15 -14.36
CA GLU A 58 0.75 6.50 -13.88
C GLU A 58 -0.71 6.67 -13.45
N SER A 59 -0.94 7.43 -12.39
CA SER A 59 -2.26 7.79 -11.88
C SER A 59 -2.23 9.21 -11.34
N THR A 60 -3.34 9.93 -11.44
CA THR A 60 -3.49 11.26 -10.82
C THR A 60 -4.38 11.14 -9.60
N ILE A 61 -3.94 11.68 -8.46
CA ILE A 61 -4.76 11.81 -7.25
C ILE A 61 -5.04 13.27 -6.98
N VAL A 62 -6.29 13.56 -6.63
CA VAL A 62 -6.72 14.86 -6.11
C VAL A 62 -6.72 14.82 -4.58
N HIS A 63 -6.10 15.82 -3.97
CA HIS A 63 -6.11 16.05 -2.52
C HIS A 63 -6.76 17.39 -2.22
N ARG A 64 -7.45 17.47 -1.09
CA ARG A 64 -7.90 18.74 -0.53
C ARG A 64 -6.77 19.44 0.19
N THR A 65 -6.75 20.76 0.10
CA THR A 65 -5.83 21.61 0.85
C THR A 65 -6.55 22.20 2.06
N VAL A 66 -5.80 22.54 3.11
CA VAL A 66 -6.37 23.06 4.36
C VAL A 66 -7.10 24.40 4.21
N ASP A 67 -6.82 25.15 3.15
CA ASP A 67 -7.48 26.40 2.78
C ASP A 67 -8.79 26.19 1.99
N GLY A 68 -9.21 24.94 1.79
CA GLY A 68 -10.44 24.58 1.10
C GLY A 68 -10.31 24.42 -0.42
N GLY A 69 -9.09 24.48 -0.96
CA GLY A 69 -8.79 24.18 -2.35
C GLY A 69 -8.61 22.68 -2.63
N GLU A 70 -8.31 22.38 -3.90
CA GLU A 70 -7.91 21.04 -4.34
C GLU A 70 -6.64 21.12 -5.18
N VAL A 71 -5.76 20.14 -5.01
CA VAL A 71 -4.51 20.00 -5.76
C VAL A 71 -4.42 18.59 -6.35
N SER A 72 -3.95 18.50 -7.58
CA SER A 72 -3.78 17.23 -8.30
C SER A 72 -2.31 16.88 -8.43
N PHE A 73 -1.95 15.67 -8.00
CA PHE A 73 -0.59 15.16 -8.14
C PHE A 73 -0.56 13.95 -9.07
N LYS A 74 0.38 13.97 -10.02
CA LYS A 74 0.76 12.77 -10.76
C LYS A 74 1.46 11.82 -9.79
N THR A 75 1.20 10.53 -9.92
CA THR A 75 1.74 9.47 -9.08
C THR A 75 2.11 8.26 -9.93
N VAL A 76 3.10 7.50 -9.49
CA VAL A 76 3.41 6.17 -10.04
C VAL A 76 2.84 5.15 -9.07
N VAL A 77 2.04 4.21 -9.57
CA VAL A 77 1.51 3.09 -8.79
C VAL A 77 2.18 1.82 -9.27
N PHE A 78 2.57 0.94 -8.35
CA PHE A 78 3.11 -0.35 -8.71
C PHE A 78 2.68 -1.45 -7.74
N ARG A 79 2.52 -2.65 -8.27
CA ARG A 79 2.03 -3.82 -7.54
C ARG A 79 3.16 -4.42 -6.69
N LEU A 80 2.89 -4.62 -5.40
CA LEU A 80 3.75 -5.36 -4.48
C LEU A 80 3.33 -6.82 -4.35
N GLY A 81 2.05 -7.10 -4.54
CA GLY A 81 1.48 -8.44 -4.37
C GLY A 81 0.01 -8.35 -3.96
N ILE A 82 -0.41 -9.23 -3.06
CA ILE A 82 -1.77 -9.29 -2.55
C ILE A 82 -1.76 -9.40 -1.02
N TRP A 83 -2.80 -8.86 -0.41
CA TRP A 83 -3.08 -9.02 1.02
C TRP A 83 -4.00 -10.22 1.26
N LEU A 84 -3.64 -11.04 2.24
CA LEU A 84 -4.38 -12.18 2.80
C LEU A 84 -4.70 -11.93 4.30
N PRO A 85 -5.77 -12.52 4.86
CA PRO A 85 -6.74 -13.39 4.21
C PRO A 85 -7.96 -12.63 3.67
N ALA A 86 -8.55 -13.18 2.63
CA ALA A 86 -9.87 -12.81 2.15
C ALA A 86 -10.92 -13.28 3.20
N GLY A 87 -11.14 -12.47 4.24
CA GLY A 87 -12.12 -12.76 5.29
C GLY A 87 -13.55 -12.92 4.74
N PRO A 88 -14.57 -13.22 5.58
CA PRO A 88 -15.95 -13.47 5.12
C PRO A 88 -16.63 -12.27 4.41
N MET A 89 -16.01 -11.08 4.40
CA MET A 89 -16.49 -9.89 3.70
C MET A 89 -15.95 -9.72 2.27
N SER A 90 -14.81 -10.34 1.94
CA SER A 90 -14.29 -10.40 0.58
C SER A 90 -13.52 -11.70 0.43
N PRO A 91 -14.06 -12.71 -0.29
CA PRO A 91 -13.32 -13.93 -0.62
C PRO A 91 -12.20 -13.70 -1.63
N MET A 92 -12.03 -12.47 -2.12
CA MET A 92 -11.03 -12.10 -3.11
C MET A 92 -9.79 -11.46 -2.46
N PRO A 93 -8.58 -11.84 -2.88
CA PRO A 93 -7.34 -11.15 -2.51
C PRO A 93 -7.42 -9.66 -2.81
N ILE A 94 -6.82 -8.84 -1.95
CA ILE A 94 -6.79 -7.38 -2.14
C ILE A 94 -5.41 -6.99 -2.65
N GLU A 95 -5.37 -6.23 -3.73
CA GLU A 95 -4.11 -5.80 -4.32
C GLU A 95 -3.30 -4.93 -3.35
N ALA A 96 -2.06 -5.34 -3.07
CA ALA A 96 -1.09 -4.55 -2.34
C ALA A 96 -0.34 -3.66 -3.35
N THR A 97 -0.51 -2.34 -3.24
CA THR A 97 0.18 -1.38 -4.11
C THR A 97 1.08 -0.46 -3.29
N ALA A 98 2.17 -0.05 -3.93
CA ALA A 98 2.98 1.09 -3.54
C ALA A 98 2.66 2.26 -4.47
N ARG A 99 2.86 3.47 -3.95
CA ARG A 99 2.69 4.69 -4.73
C ARG A 99 3.85 5.65 -4.50
N ILE A 100 4.40 6.15 -5.59
CA ILE A 100 5.39 7.23 -5.62
C ILE A 100 4.67 8.53 -5.98
N TYR A 101 4.95 9.57 -5.20
CA TYR A 101 4.63 10.95 -5.50
C TYR A 101 5.94 11.60 -5.98
N PRO A 102 6.17 11.64 -7.31
CA PRO A 102 7.39 12.20 -7.88
C PRO A 102 7.48 13.71 -7.60
N GLY A 103 8.68 14.19 -7.27
CA GLY A 103 9.00 15.61 -7.22
C GLY A 103 10.43 15.88 -7.68
N ILE A 104 10.77 17.15 -7.83
CA ILE A 104 12.06 17.63 -8.34
C ILE A 104 13.14 17.52 -7.26
N ASN A 105 12.83 17.92 -6.03
CA ASN A 105 13.79 17.88 -4.92
C ASN A 105 13.48 16.74 -3.95
N TYR A 106 12.19 16.52 -3.71
CA TYR A 106 11.69 15.50 -2.82
C TYR A 106 10.62 14.67 -3.51
N SER A 107 10.65 13.37 -3.30
CA SER A 107 9.61 12.44 -3.73
C SER A 107 9.05 11.71 -2.50
N ALA A 108 7.79 11.29 -2.51
CA ALA A 108 7.23 10.45 -1.46
C ALA A 108 7.03 9.03 -1.95
N LEU A 109 7.37 8.04 -1.12
CA LEU A 109 6.94 6.65 -1.31
C LEU A 109 5.96 6.31 -0.20
N LYS A 110 4.81 5.73 -0.56
CA LYS A 110 3.87 5.17 0.42
C LYS A 110 3.39 3.80 0.01
N THR A 111 3.04 2.99 1.01
CA THR A 111 2.36 1.71 0.83
C THR A 111 1.20 1.62 1.81
N ASN A 112 0.21 0.82 1.48
CA ASN A 112 -0.68 0.25 2.48
C ASN A 112 0.14 -0.68 3.40
N THR A 113 -0.22 -0.77 4.67
CA THR A 113 0.43 -1.70 5.61
C THR A 113 -0.57 -2.27 6.61
N THR A 114 -0.13 -3.25 7.40
CA THR A 114 -0.92 -3.90 8.45
C THR A 114 -1.45 -2.90 9.47
N LEU A 115 -2.46 -3.30 10.24
CA LEU A 115 -3.02 -2.49 11.34
C LEU A 115 -1.94 -2.04 12.35
N GLU A 116 -0.90 -2.86 12.53
CA GLU A 116 0.23 -2.59 13.43
C GLU A 116 1.33 -1.72 12.79
N GLY A 117 1.16 -1.27 11.53
CA GLY A 117 2.14 -0.39 10.88
C GLY A 117 3.43 -1.08 10.46
N SER A 118 3.36 -2.35 10.00
CA SER A 118 4.57 -3.11 9.61
C SER A 118 5.40 -2.37 8.55
N ALA A 119 6.73 -2.36 8.71
CA ALA A 119 7.64 -1.76 7.73
C ALA A 119 7.82 -2.60 6.45
N LYS A 120 7.52 -3.90 6.51
CA LYS A 120 7.82 -4.85 5.44
C LYS A 120 7.30 -4.44 4.05
N PRO A 121 6.05 -3.95 3.89
CA PRO A 121 5.57 -3.51 2.57
C PRO A 121 6.39 -2.35 1.99
N LEU A 122 6.82 -1.41 2.84
CA LEU A 122 7.66 -0.30 2.43
C LEU A 122 9.06 -0.78 2.05
N GLU A 123 9.64 -1.69 2.84
CA GLU A 123 10.94 -2.29 2.55
C GLU A 123 10.93 -3.06 1.23
N CYS A 124 9.86 -3.83 0.95
CA CYS A 124 9.67 -4.49 -0.34
C CYS A 124 9.59 -3.46 -1.49
N ALA A 125 8.84 -2.38 -1.30
CA ALA A 125 8.74 -1.32 -2.29
C ALA A 125 10.12 -0.67 -2.57
N ILE A 126 10.87 -0.34 -1.51
CA ILE A 126 12.23 0.21 -1.62
C ILE A 126 13.16 -0.76 -2.36
N ALA A 127 13.11 -2.05 -2.05
CA ALA A 127 13.94 -3.06 -2.71
C ALA A 127 13.64 -3.16 -4.22
N LEU A 128 12.37 -3.10 -4.62
CA LEU A 128 11.98 -3.07 -6.02
C LEU A 128 12.48 -1.80 -6.73
N LEU A 129 12.39 -0.64 -6.07
CA LEU A 129 12.87 0.62 -6.64
C LEU A 129 14.40 0.65 -6.79
N LEU A 130 15.13 0.11 -5.81
CA LEU A 130 16.59 -0.05 -5.90
C LEU A 130 16.96 -1.01 -7.04
N LYS A 131 16.27 -2.15 -7.15
CA LYS A 131 16.50 -3.13 -8.23
C LYS A 131 16.21 -2.55 -9.61
N ALA A 132 15.15 -1.76 -9.74
CA ALA A 132 14.81 -1.05 -10.97
C ALA A 132 15.74 0.15 -11.25
N GLY A 133 16.58 0.54 -10.29
CA GLY A 133 17.39 1.75 -10.38
C GLY A 133 16.55 3.03 -10.42
N VAL A 134 15.33 3.02 -9.87
CA VAL A 134 14.47 4.21 -9.75
C VAL A 134 14.98 5.14 -8.66
N ILE A 135 15.53 4.57 -7.60
CA ILE A 135 16.22 5.28 -6.50
C ILE A 135 17.63 4.73 -6.35
N HIS A 136 18.53 5.52 -5.77
CA HIS A 136 19.95 5.18 -5.71
C HIS A 136 20.39 4.67 -4.33
N LEU A 137 19.75 5.13 -3.26
CA LEU A 137 20.07 4.75 -1.89
C LEU A 137 18.81 4.38 -1.09
N PRO A 138 18.90 3.38 -0.19
CA PRO A 138 17.81 3.12 0.74
C PRO A 138 17.66 4.30 1.71
N PRO A 139 16.43 4.76 1.98
CA PRO A 139 16.19 5.73 3.04
C PRO A 139 16.48 5.11 4.43
N ASP A 140 16.86 5.95 5.38
CA ASP A 140 17.04 5.54 6.78
C ASP A 140 15.68 5.13 7.38
N PRO A 141 15.54 3.92 7.96
CA PRO A 141 14.29 3.46 8.57
C PRO A 141 13.75 4.37 9.68
N SER A 142 14.59 5.16 10.34
CA SER A 142 14.16 6.15 11.33
C SER A 142 13.31 7.29 10.74
N ASN A 143 13.31 7.45 9.40
CA ASN A 143 12.47 8.40 8.69
C ASN A 143 11.13 7.80 8.21
N TYR A 144 10.84 6.55 8.55
CA TYR A 144 9.56 5.94 8.18
C TYR A 144 8.43 6.57 8.99
N MET A 145 7.37 6.95 8.28
CA MET A 145 6.19 7.60 8.84
C MET A 145 5.02 6.64 8.74
N VAL A 146 4.55 6.16 9.89
CA VAL A 146 3.34 5.35 10.00
C VAL A 146 2.16 6.27 10.24
N THR A 147 1.16 6.19 9.36
CA THR A 147 -0.14 6.81 9.55
C THR A 147 -1.10 5.75 10.05
N GLU A 148 -1.40 5.81 11.34
CA GLU A 148 -2.34 4.89 11.99
C GLU A 148 -3.76 5.17 11.51
N GLY A 149 -4.51 4.12 11.14
CA GLY A 149 -5.90 4.29 10.73
C GLY A 149 -6.06 4.65 9.25
N ASN A 150 -7.32 4.74 8.83
CA ASN A 150 -7.68 5.04 7.44
C ASN A 150 -7.65 6.55 7.17
N PHE A 151 -6.53 7.20 7.49
CA PHE A 151 -6.33 8.62 7.19
C PHE A 151 -5.70 8.79 5.81
N MET A 152 -6.29 9.65 4.98
CA MET A 152 -5.71 10.06 3.71
C MET A 152 -5.67 11.58 3.59
N PRO A 153 -4.57 12.16 3.07
CA PRO A 153 -3.33 11.49 2.67
C PRO A 153 -2.55 10.88 3.85
N ALA A 154 -1.63 9.97 3.56
CA ALA A 154 -0.67 9.47 4.55
C ALA A 154 0.34 10.58 4.91
N ASP A 155 0.91 10.53 6.11
CA ASP A 155 1.77 11.58 6.66
C ASP A 155 3.01 11.83 5.79
N ALA A 156 3.59 10.77 5.20
CA ALA A 156 4.68 10.92 4.24
C ALA A 156 4.30 11.75 3.01
N VAL A 157 3.04 11.71 2.58
CA VAL A 157 2.53 12.53 1.46
C VAL A 157 2.28 13.96 1.90
N ILE A 158 1.80 14.16 3.13
CA ILE A 158 1.62 15.50 3.71
C ILE A 158 2.97 16.20 3.82
N GLU A 159 3.96 15.52 4.41
CA GLU A 159 5.31 16.05 4.56
C GLU A 159 5.97 16.31 3.21
N TRP A 160 5.83 15.39 2.25
CA TRP A 160 6.31 15.61 0.88
C TRP A 160 5.65 16.83 0.22
N ALA A 161 4.33 16.98 0.28
CA ALA A 161 3.63 18.10 -0.35
C ALA A 161 4.06 19.45 0.26
N ARG A 162 4.29 19.47 1.57
CA ARG A 162 4.84 20.63 2.28
C ARG A 162 6.26 20.96 1.81
N MET A 163 7.13 19.96 1.69
CA MET A 163 8.54 20.14 1.32
C MET A 163 8.74 20.48 -0.17
N GLU A 164 8.01 19.82 -1.07
CA GLU A 164 8.17 19.93 -2.52
C GLU A 164 7.34 21.07 -3.11
N HIS A 165 6.12 21.28 -2.62
CA HIS A 165 5.16 22.23 -3.21
C HIS A 165 4.81 23.40 -2.29
N GLY A 166 5.20 23.37 -1.01
CA GLY A 166 4.81 24.40 -0.05
C GLY A 166 3.30 24.39 0.24
N VAL A 167 2.63 23.26 0.05
CA VAL A 167 1.18 23.11 0.21
C VAL A 167 0.88 22.21 1.41
N GLU A 168 -0.06 22.66 2.25
CA GLU A 168 -0.59 21.89 3.38
C GLU A 168 -1.85 21.14 2.95
N LEU A 169 -1.82 19.80 3.05
CA LEU A 169 -2.94 18.94 2.66
C LEU A 169 -3.88 18.67 3.83
N GLU A 170 -5.18 18.65 3.56
CA GLU A 170 -6.18 18.23 4.54
C GLU A 170 -6.14 16.70 4.70
N GLN A 171 -5.97 16.23 5.94
CA GLN A 171 -6.02 14.81 6.27
C GLN A 171 -7.43 14.41 6.74
N MET A 172 -8.07 13.51 6.00
CA MET A 172 -9.40 13.02 6.28
C MET A 172 -9.36 11.56 6.74
N GLY A 173 -10.00 11.28 7.88
CA GLY A 173 -10.18 9.93 8.40
C GLY A 173 -11.44 9.27 7.82
N PHE A 174 -11.29 8.11 7.20
CA PHE A 174 -12.41 7.32 6.70
C PHE A 174 -12.88 6.30 7.74
N ARG A 175 -14.21 6.18 7.90
CA ARG A 175 -14.81 5.18 8.78
C ARG A 175 -14.95 3.87 8.02
N CYS A 176 -13.91 3.06 8.07
CA CYS A 176 -13.92 1.72 7.51
C CYS A 176 -13.82 0.69 8.64
N GLY A 177 -14.65 -0.36 8.55
CA GLY A 177 -14.73 -1.40 9.57
C GLY A 177 -13.40 -2.15 9.72
N PRO A 178 -13.01 -2.55 10.95
CA PRO A 178 -11.78 -3.30 11.19
C PRO A 178 -12.00 -4.74 10.73
N SER A 179 -11.67 -5.10 9.48
CA SER A 179 -11.91 -6.48 9.02
C SER A 179 -10.90 -6.95 7.99
N HIS A 180 -9.83 -7.56 8.51
CA HIS A 180 -9.12 -8.73 7.96
C HIS A 180 -8.27 -8.57 6.68
N ALA A 181 -7.16 -7.81 6.75
CA ALA A 181 -6.00 -8.04 5.88
C ALA A 181 -4.70 -7.68 6.63
N ASN A 182 -3.92 -8.70 7.01
CA ASN A 182 -2.72 -8.51 7.82
C ASN A 182 -1.45 -9.11 7.19
N ILE A 183 -1.58 -9.91 6.14
CA ILE A 183 -0.44 -10.64 5.58
C ILE A 183 -0.28 -10.23 4.12
N MET A 184 0.85 -9.64 3.77
CA MET A 184 1.21 -9.40 2.37
C MET A 184 1.94 -10.64 1.85
N VAL A 185 1.49 -11.17 0.71
CA VAL A 185 2.17 -12.24 -0.03
C VAL A 185 2.41 -11.80 -1.48
N ASN A 186 3.39 -12.43 -2.14
CA ASN A 186 3.69 -12.12 -3.54
C ASN A 186 2.49 -12.47 -4.43
N GLY A 187 2.23 -11.65 -5.45
CA GLY A 187 1.11 -11.86 -6.39
C GLY A 187 1.22 -13.11 -7.27
N PHE A 188 2.33 -13.84 -7.20
CA PHE A 188 2.56 -15.10 -7.91
C PHE A 188 2.13 -16.34 -7.11
N GLU A 189 1.65 -16.18 -5.87
CA GLU A 189 1.37 -17.26 -4.92
C GLU A 189 -0.09 -17.21 -4.43
N ALA A 190 -1.03 -17.40 -5.35
CA ALA A 190 -2.28 -18.08 -4.99
C ALA A 190 -2.24 -19.58 -5.33
N ASP A 191 -1.07 -20.08 -5.77
CA ASP A 191 -0.77 -21.50 -5.86
C ASP A 191 0.40 -21.80 -4.91
N ASP A 192 0.27 -22.87 -4.13
CA ASP A 192 1.07 -23.24 -2.95
C ASP A 192 2.56 -23.58 -3.21
N GLU A 193 3.18 -23.13 -4.31
CA GLU A 193 4.51 -23.55 -4.78
C GLU A 193 5.47 -22.36 -5.04
N ILE A 194 6.49 -22.23 -4.20
CA ILE A 194 7.56 -21.21 -4.27
C ILE A 194 8.65 -21.64 -5.25
N GLY A 195 9.19 -20.74 -6.06
CA GLY A 195 10.42 -21.02 -6.83
C GLY A 195 11.69 -20.73 -6.03
N VAL A 196 12.51 -21.75 -5.75
CA VAL A 196 13.83 -21.57 -5.11
C VAL A 196 14.91 -21.67 -6.18
N VAL A 197 15.70 -20.61 -6.36
CA VAL A 197 16.86 -20.60 -7.25
C VAL A 197 18.11 -20.71 -6.40
N ALA A 198 18.88 -21.79 -6.58
CA ALA A 198 20.12 -22.00 -5.85
C ALA A 198 21.20 -22.57 -6.76
N ASN A 199 22.39 -21.96 -6.73
CA ASN A 199 23.57 -22.57 -7.33
C ASN A 199 24.01 -23.81 -6.50
N SER A 200 25.02 -24.53 -6.96
CA SER A 200 25.47 -25.77 -6.31
C SER A 200 25.91 -25.59 -4.85
N ILE A 201 26.45 -24.42 -4.50
CA ILE A 201 26.94 -24.12 -3.14
C ILE A 201 25.75 -23.79 -2.22
N ASP A 202 24.84 -22.92 -2.67
CA ASP A 202 23.66 -22.52 -1.91
C ASP A 202 22.66 -23.68 -1.71
N ARG A 203 22.60 -24.60 -2.68
CA ARG A 203 21.80 -25.82 -2.57
C ARG A 203 22.26 -26.72 -1.42
N GLU A 204 23.56 -26.75 -1.14
CA GLU A 204 24.12 -27.62 -0.10
C GLU A 204 24.10 -26.97 1.28
N LEU A 205 24.33 -25.65 1.37
CA LEU A 205 24.48 -24.95 2.64
C LEU A 205 23.18 -24.27 3.12
N SER A 206 22.46 -23.63 2.20
CA SER A 206 21.35 -22.73 2.53
C SER A 206 19.99 -23.41 2.39
N LEU A 207 19.85 -24.33 1.43
CA LEU A 207 18.59 -25.01 1.17
C LEU A 207 18.06 -25.82 2.36
N PRO A 208 18.88 -26.58 3.13
CA PRO A 208 18.35 -27.34 4.27
C PRO A 208 17.77 -26.45 5.38
N VAL A 209 18.32 -25.25 5.57
CA VAL A 209 17.82 -24.26 6.55
C VAL A 209 16.53 -23.61 6.03
N LEU A 210 16.49 -23.30 4.74
CA LEU A 210 15.31 -22.74 4.08
C LEU A 210 14.15 -23.75 4.05
N ASP A 211 14.43 -25.01 3.76
CA ASP A 211 13.47 -26.12 3.69
C ASP A 211 12.69 -26.28 5.00
N GLY A 212 13.39 -26.29 6.14
CA GLY A 212 12.75 -26.35 7.46
C GLY A 212 11.81 -25.18 7.72
N PHE A 213 12.23 -23.97 7.35
CA PHE A 213 11.43 -22.75 7.54
C PHE A 213 10.20 -22.69 6.61
N LEU A 214 10.33 -23.17 5.38
CA LEU A 214 9.21 -23.26 4.43
C LEU A 214 8.20 -24.32 4.86
N HIS A 215 8.68 -25.46 5.34
CA HIS A 215 7.84 -26.56 5.83
C HIS A 215 7.04 -26.17 7.08
N GLU A 216 7.65 -25.47 8.05
CA GLU A 216 6.96 -24.93 9.22
C GLU A 216 5.81 -23.98 8.89
N ARG A 217 5.82 -23.38 7.69
CA ARG A 217 4.79 -22.47 7.18
C ARG A 217 3.79 -23.13 6.23
N GLY A 218 3.91 -24.44 6.00
CA GLY A 218 3.04 -25.18 5.08
C GLY A 218 3.25 -24.82 3.60
N LEU A 219 4.41 -24.29 3.25
CA LEU A 219 4.72 -23.84 1.89
C LEU A 219 5.51 -24.93 1.17
N THR A 220 5.14 -25.22 -0.08
CA THR A 220 5.91 -26.13 -0.95
C THR A 220 6.80 -25.32 -1.91
N TYR A 221 7.85 -25.91 -2.46
CA TYR A 221 8.71 -25.22 -3.41
C TYR A 221 9.24 -26.12 -4.52
N ARG A 222 9.55 -25.48 -5.65
CA ARG A 222 10.26 -26.04 -6.79
C ARG A 222 11.69 -25.51 -6.85
N LEU A 223 12.66 -26.40 -6.83
CA LEU A 223 14.07 -26.04 -6.99
C LEU A 223 14.41 -25.85 -8.47
N TYR A 224 14.99 -24.70 -8.78
CA TYR A 224 15.59 -24.37 -10.06
C TYR A 224 17.10 -24.24 -9.89
N THR A 225 17.85 -24.92 -10.75
CA THR A 225 19.32 -24.94 -10.78
C THR A 225 19.85 -24.25 -12.02
#